data_AF-A0A5P8JVE7-F1
#
_entry.id   AF-A0A5P8JVE7-F1
#
_cell.length_a   1.000
_cell.length_b   1.000
_cell.length_c   1.000
_cell.angle_alpha   90.00
_cell.angle_beta   90.00
_cell.angle_gamma   90.00
#
_symmetry.space_group_name_H-M   'P 1'
#
loop_
_entity.id
_entity.type
_entity.pdbx_description
1 polymer ?
#
loop_
_entity_poly.entity_id
_entity_poly.type
_entity_poly.pdbx_seq_one_letter_code
_entity_poly.pdbx_strand_id
1 'polypeptide(L)'
;MNVTDPRKFKTERDIQAGCISCLAEKSFRELTVPNICEAAMVSRSTFYHHYEDKYALLDEMVTQHATTFNQLLDQRVTDITRDAPLLTLYQQLVSSRLRGR
;
A
#
# COMPACT_ATOMS: atom_id res chain seq x y z
N MET A 1 -7.68 1.14 -23.91
CA MET A 1 -7.52 1.47 -22.48
C MET A 1 -7.55 0.14 -21.74
N ASN A 2 -6.39 -0.43 -21.43
CA ASN A 2 -6.34 -1.85 -21.07
C ASN A 2 -6.67 -2.03 -19.58
N VAL A 3 -7.80 -2.71 -19.33
CA VAL A 3 -8.23 -3.19 -18.03
C VAL A 3 -7.06 -3.97 -17.42
N THR A 4 -6.63 -3.53 -16.23
CA THR A 4 -5.44 -4.00 -15.55
C THR A 4 -5.45 -5.53 -15.41
N ASP A 5 -4.48 -6.23 -16.02
CA ASP A 5 -4.46 -7.70 -16.07
C ASP A 5 -4.29 -8.28 -14.65
N PRO A 6 -5.29 -9.03 -14.13
CA PRO A 6 -5.19 -9.66 -12.81
C PRO A 6 -3.98 -10.57 -12.65
N ARG A 7 -3.45 -11.11 -13.75
CA ARG A 7 -2.25 -11.96 -13.76
C ARG A 7 -0.99 -11.16 -13.48
N LYS A 8 -0.92 -9.91 -13.95
CA LYS A 8 0.20 -9.00 -13.69
C LYS A 8 0.30 -8.74 -12.19
N PHE A 9 -0.81 -8.36 -11.57
CA PHE A 9 -0.89 -8.11 -10.14
C PHE A 9 -0.56 -9.33 -9.28
N LYS A 10 -1.07 -10.51 -9.65
CA LYS A 10 -0.77 -11.73 -8.91
C LYS A 10 0.74 -12.00 -8.92
N THR A 11 1.36 -11.89 -10.09
CA THR A 11 2.79 -12.13 -10.27
C THR A 11 3.65 -11.12 -9.51
N GLU A 12 3.31 -9.83 -9.56
CA GLU A 12 4.00 -8.78 -8.79
C GLU A 12 3.92 -9.05 -7.29
N ARG A 13 2.74 -9.40 -6.79
CA ARG A 13 2.53 -9.76 -5.38
C ARG A 13 3.35 -10.98 -4.97
N ASP A 14 3.38 -12.02 -5.81
CA ASP A 14 4.14 -13.24 -5.53
C ASP A 14 5.66 -12.94 -5.51
N ILE A 15 6.16 -12.09 -6.42
CA ILE A 15 7.56 -11.60 -6.42
C ILE A 15 7.89 -10.81 -5.14
N GLN A 16 7.04 -9.85 -4.76
CA GLN A 16 7.23 -9.05 -3.55
C GLN A 16 7.23 -9.94 -2.29
N ALA A 17 6.32 -10.91 -2.21
CA ALA A 17 6.27 -11.87 -1.10
C ALA A 17 7.54 -12.75 -1.03
N GLY A 18 8.06 -13.20 -2.17
CA GLY A 18 9.32 -13.93 -2.24
C GLY A 18 10.51 -13.08 -1.76
N CYS A 19 10.54 -11.80 -2.12
CA CYS A 19 11.56 -10.86 -1.66
C CYS A 19 11.53 -10.67 -0.14
N ILE A 20 10.35 -10.43 0.45
CA ILE A 20 10.17 -10.30 1.90
C ILE A 20 10.61 -11.57 2.63
N SER A 21 10.24 -12.74 2.09
CA SER A 21 10.61 -14.03 2.66
C SER A 21 12.12 -14.21 2.71
N CYS A 22 12.82 -13.87 1.62
CA CYS A 22 14.29 -13.91 1.62
C CYS A 22 14.92 -12.89 2.58
N LEU A 23 14.34 -11.69 2.71
CA LEU A 23 14.83 -10.65 3.63
C LEU A 23 14.68 -11.02 5.10
N ALA A 24 13.80 -11.97 5.43
CA ALA A 24 13.71 -12.54 6.78
C ALA A 24 14.92 -13.41 7.14
N GLU A 25 15.66 -13.91 6.14
CA GLU A 25 16.77 -14.85 6.32
C GLU A 25 18.15 -14.24 6.06
N LYS A 26 18.25 -13.26 5.16
CA LYS A 26 19.52 -12.66 4.74
C LYS A 26 19.42 -11.17 4.48
N SER A 27 20.56 -10.49 4.52
CA SER A 27 20.60 -9.05 4.26
C SER A 27 20.24 -8.74 2.79
N PHE A 28 19.70 -7.54 2.54
CA PHE A 28 19.40 -7.10 1.18
C PHE A 28 20.65 -7.09 0.28
N ARG A 29 21.85 -6.88 0.85
CA ARG A 29 23.11 -6.92 0.09
C ARG A 29 23.39 -8.32 -0.48
N GLU A 30 23.18 -9.35 0.33
CA GLU A 30 23.37 -10.76 -0.02
C GLU A 30 22.23 -11.33 -0.87
N LEU A 31 21.05 -10.72 -0.82
CA LEU A 31 19.90 -11.12 -1.62
C LEU A 31 20.19 -11.03 -3.12
N THR A 32 19.80 -12.05 -3.88
CA THR A 32 19.94 -12.06 -5.34
C THR A 32 18.59 -12.29 -6.03
N VAL A 33 18.45 -11.82 -7.28
CA VAL A 33 17.25 -12.05 -8.10
C VAL A 33 16.90 -13.56 -8.20
N PRO A 34 17.87 -14.48 -8.40
CA PRO A 34 17.57 -15.91 -8.34
C PRO A 34 16.91 -16.38 -7.04
N ASN A 35 17.35 -15.88 -5.87
CA ASN A 35 16.71 -16.25 -4.60
C ASN A 35 15.25 -15.79 -4.54
N ILE A 36 14.99 -14.55 -5.00
CA ILE A 36 13.64 -14.00 -5.05
C ILE A 36 12.76 -14.83 -5.99
N CYS A 37 13.28 -15.18 -7.18
CA CYS A 37 12.55 -16.00 -8.16
C CYS A 37 12.19 -17.38 -7.61
N GLU A 38 13.13 -18.01 -6.89
CA GLU A 38 12.93 -19.30 -6.25
C GLU A 38 11.86 -19.22 -5.16
N ALA A 39 11.95 -18.24 -4.26
CA ALA A 39 10.98 -18.03 -3.19
C ALA A 39 9.58 -17.66 -3.72
N ALA A 40 9.50 -16.90 -4.81
CA ALA A 40 8.26 -16.49 -5.44
C ALA A 40 7.68 -17.52 -6.42
N MET A 41 8.38 -18.63 -6.69
CA MET A 41 7.99 -19.64 -7.68
C MET A 41 7.76 -19.07 -9.09
N VAL A 42 8.62 -18.13 -9.53
CA VAL A 42 8.57 -17.50 -10.86
C VAL A 42 9.86 -17.70 -11.64
N SER A 43 9.78 -17.59 -12.98
CA SER A 43 10.99 -17.61 -13.81
C SER A 43 11.75 -16.28 -13.72
N ARG A 44 13.06 -16.30 -13.99
CA ARG A 44 13.86 -15.06 -14.10
C ARG A 44 13.33 -14.14 -15.19
N SER A 45 12.91 -14.69 -16.33
CA SER A 45 12.31 -13.91 -17.42
C SER A 45 11.02 -13.23 -16.98
N THR A 46 10.22 -13.90 -16.14
CA THR A 46 9.04 -13.31 -15.52
C THR A 46 9.43 -12.18 -14.57
N PHE A 47 10.40 -12.39 -13.68
CA PHE A 47 10.91 -11.32 -12.82
C PHE A 47 11.34 -10.09 -13.63
N TYR A 48 12.19 -10.28 -14.65
CA TYR A 48 12.72 -9.20 -15.47
C TYR A 48 11.69 -8.55 -16.40
N HIS A 49 10.51 -9.16 -16.57
CA HIS A 49 9.38 -8.50 -17.23
C HIS A 49 8.74 -7.41 -16.33
N HIS A 50 8.82 -7.59 -15.01
CA HIS A 50 8.25 -6.66 -14.04
C HIS A 50 9.28 -5.69 -13.46
N TYR A 51 10.51 -6.14 -13.22
CA TYR A 51 11.53 -5.39 -12.50
C TYR A 51 12.89 -5.49 -13.19
N GLU A 52 13.59 -4.38 -13.37
CA GLU A 52 14.93 -4.37 -13.95
C GLU A 52 15.93 -5.14 -13.08
N ASP A 53 15.86 -4.96 -11.76
CA ASP A 53 16.68 -5.64 -10.78
C ASP A 53 16.04 -5.64 -9.38
N LYS A 54 16.77 -6.12 -8.36
CA LYS A 54 16.29 -6.14 -6.97
C LYS A 54 16.14 -4.74 -6.34
N TYR A 55 16.81 -3.73 -6.87
CA TYR A 55 16.72 -2.35 -6.38
C TYR A 55 15.44 -1.70 -6.89
N ALA A 56 15.11 -1.89 -8.18
CA ALA A 56 13.83 -1.46 -8.75
C ALA A 56 12.64 -2.07 -8.00
N LEU A 57 12.71 -3.37 -7.68
CA LEU A 57 11.71 -4.04 -6.84
C LEU A 57 11.59 -3.39 -5.45
N LEU A 58 12.73 -3.14 -4.79
CA LEU A 58 12.74 -2.55 -3.46
C LEU A 58 12.14 -1.12 -3.47
N ASP A 59 12.52 -0.30 -4.44
CA ASP A 59 12.04 1.07 -4.58
C ASP A 59 10.51 1.12 -4.77
N GLU A 60 9.98 0.23 -5.62
CA GLU A 60 8.54 0.12 -5.80
C GLU A 60 7.83 -0.33 -4.52
N MET A 61 8.36 -1.35 -3.81
CA MET A 61 7.79 -1.81 -2.55
C MET A 61 7.78 -0.71 -1.49
N VAL A 62 8.90 0.00 -1.32
CA VAL A 62 9.02 1.10 -0.36
C VAL A 62 8.04 2.22 -0.70
N THR A 63 7.94 2.59 -1.98
CA THR A 63 7.02 3.63 -2.45
C THR A 63 5.56 3.25 -2.21
N GLN A 64 5.18 1.99 -2.50
CA GLN A 64 3.84 1.47 -2.25
C GLN A 64 3.51 1.51 -0.75
N HIS A 65 4.39 1.01 0.10
CA HIS A 65 4.18 1.00 1.55
C HIS A 65 4.13 2.42 2.14
N ALA A 66 5.01 3.33 1.72
CA ALA A 66 4.99 4.72 2.15
C ALA A 66 3.69 5.42 1.74
N THR A 67 3.21 5.16 0.52
CA THR A 67 1.93 5.69 0.03
C THR A 67 0.76 5.17 0.86
N THR A 68 0.69 3.86 1.09
CA THR A 68 -0.35 3.27 1.95
C THR A 68 -0.29 3.83 3.37
N PHE A 69 0.91 3.99 3.93
CA PHE A 69 1.10 4.57 5.26
C PHE A 69 0.58 6.01 5.33
N ASN A 70 0.92 6.85 4.36
CA ASN A 70 0.42 8.23 4.29
C ASN A 70 -1.11 8.27 4.18
N GLN A 71 -1.70 7.41 3.35
CA GLN A 71 -3.16 7.31 3.23
C GLN A 71 -3.83 6.91 4.55
N LEU A 72 -3.24 5.96 5.29
CA LEU A 72 -3.74 5.56 6.60
C LEU A 72 -3.61 6.71 7.61
N LEU A 73 -2.51 7.46 7.59
CA LEU A 73 -2.34 8.65 8.44
C LEU A 73 -3.38 9.72 8.11
N ASP A 74 -3.60 10.03 6.82
CA ASP A 74 -4.57 11.04 6.39
C ASP A 74 -6.00 10.67 6.82
N GLN A 75 -6.36 9.39 6.71
CA GLN A 75 -7.64 8.88 7.21
C GLN A 75 -7.76 9.09 8.73
N ARG A 76 -6.72 8.73 9.49
CA ARG A 76 -6.72 8.89 10.96
C ARG A 76 -6.77 10.35 11.38
N VAL A 77 -6.02 11.24 10.73
CA VAL A 77 -6.05 12.68 11.01
C VAL A 77 -7.43 13.27 10.71
N THR A 78 -8.04 12.88 9.59
CA THR A 78 -9.39 13.30 9.23
C THR A 78 -10.41 12.84 10.26
N ASP A 79 -10.30 11.60 10.76
CA ASP A 79 -11.21 11.08 11.77
C ASP A 79 -11.06 11.78 13.14
N ILE A 80 -9.84 12.15 13.52
CA ILE A 80 -9.57 12.89 14.77
C ILE A 80 -10.07 14.34 14.68
N THR A 81 -9.95 14.97 13.51
CA THR A 81 -10.36 16.38 13.29
C THR A 81 -11.83 16.55 12.92
N ARG A 82 -12.60 15.46 12.86
CA ARG A 82 -14.06 15.52 12.68
C ARG A 82 -14.74 16.03 13.94
N ASP A 83 -14.77 17.35 14.09
CA ASP A 83 -15.73 18.08 14.95
C ASP A 83 -17.18 17.93 14.47
N ALA A 84 -17.44 17.07 13.48
CA ALA A 84 -18.76 16.82 12.90
C ALA A 84 -19.86 16.58 13.96
N PRO A 85 -19.64 15.85 15.08
CA PRO A 85 -20.64 15.72 16.13
C PRO A 85 -20.95 17.04 16.84
N LEU A 86 -19.93 17.87 17.12
CA LEU A 86 -20.09 19.17 17.77
C LEU A 86 -20.74 20.20 16.84
N LEU A 87 -20.33 20.23 15.57
CA LEU A 87 -20.95 21.08 14.56
C LEU A 87 -22.42 20.70 14.32
N THR A 88 -22.71 19.40 14.26
CA THR A 88 -24.09 18.89 14.15
C THR A 88 -24.92 19.27 15.37
N LEU A 89 -24.38 19.10 16.59
CA LEU A 89 -25.04 19.50 17.83
C LEU A 89 -25.30 21.02 17.84
N TYR A 90 -24.31 21.83 17.48
CA TYR A 90 -24.46 23.29 17.39
C TYR A 90 -25.58 23.68 16.41
N GLN A 91 -25.59 23.11 15.21
CA GLN A 91 -26.63 23.36 14.22
C GLN A 91 -28.02 22.93 14.73
N GLN A 92 -28.13 21.80 15.41
CA GLN A 92 -29.38 21.33 16.00
C GLN A 92 -29.89 22.24 17.13
N LEU A 93 -29.00 22.70 18.02
CA LEU A 93 -29.35 23.63 19.10
C LEU A 93 -29.81 24.99 18.55
N VAL A 94 -29.11 25.53 17.56
CA VAL A 94 -29.50 26.78 16.88
C VAL A 94 -30.87 26.63 16.21
N SER A 95 -31.09 25.53 15.48
CA SER A 95 -32.35 25.24 14.78
C SER A 95 -33.53 24.97 15.73
N SER A 96 -33.26 24.48 16.93
CA SER A 96 -34.30 24.22 17.95
C SER A 96 -34.72 25.50 18.68
N ARG A 97 -33.81 26.46 18.83
CA ARG A 97 -34.10 27.77 19.43
C ARG A 97 -34.96 28.67 18.55
N LEU A 98 -34.92 28.48 17.24
CA LEU A 98 -35.74 29.23 16.26
C LEU A 98 -37.18 28.71 16.13
N ARG A 99 -37.46 27.48 16.58
CA ARG A 99 -38.80 26.86 16.54
C ARG A 99 -39.65 27.10 17.80
N GLY A 100 -39.07 27.69 18.84
CA GLY A 100 -39.73 27.96 20.13
C GLY A 100 -40.28 29.38 20.27
N ARG A 101 -40.54 30.09 19.17
CA ARG A 101 -41.16 31.42 19.15
C ARG A 101 -42.43 31.40 18.32
#